data_AF-A0A853FGK3-F1
#
_entry.id   AF-A0A853FGK3-F1
#
_cell.length_a   1.000
_cell.length_b   1.000
_cell.length_c   1.000
_cell.angle_alpha   90.00
_cell.angle_beta   90.00
_cell.angle_gamma   90.00
#
_symmetry.space_group_name_H-M   'P 1'
#
loop_
_entity.id
_entity.type
_entity.pdbx_description
1 polymer ?
#
loop_
_entity_poly.entity_id
_entity_poly.type
_entity_poly.pdbx_seq_one_letter_code
_entity_poly.pdbx_strand_id
1 'polypeptide(L)'
;MLAGVIGLILCGYGWWFFAPHRMVAPELEVETSRMAVVPPGGEAEFERLPLFVPATGDWLVDGKRVRSIASRTVGLDHRQPPDDSVFQKIVPIRLPAPADRATMQRALVALATDGVCQVALVEKVGSDDLLVLIRRFTDASGVSRPCRDRLNKP
;
A
#
# COMPACT_ATOMS: atom_id res chain seq x y z
N MET A 1 -41.16 -34.69 25.71
CA MET A 1 -39.89 -34.80 24.93
C MET A 1 -39.66 -33.68 23.91
N LEU A 2 -40.52 -32.65 23.79
CA LEU A 2 -40.29 -31.52 22.86
C LEU A 2 -39.50 -30.34 23.47
N ALA A 3 -39.58 -30.13 24.78
CA ALA A 3 -38.94 -28.98 25.45
C ALA A 3 -37.40 -29.06 25.45
N GLY A 4 -36.82 -30.26 25.44
CA GLY A 4 -35.36 -30.44 25.45
C GLY A 4 -34.67 -30.08 24.12
N VAL A 5 -35.39 -30.22 23.00
CA VAL A 5 -34.85 -29.94 21.65
C VAL A 5 -34.80 -28.43 21.38
N ILE A 6 -35.78 -27.67 21.88
CA ILE A 6 -35.86 -26.22 21.71
C ILE A 6 -34.73 -25.51 22.48
N GLY A 7 -34.39 -25.99 23.68
CA GLY A 7 -33.26 -25.44 24.46
C GLY A 7 -31.90 -25.65 23.79
N LEU A 8 -31.69 -26.80 23.15
CA LEU A 8 -30.44 -27.11 22.44
C LEU A 8 -30.26 -26.28 21.16
N ILE A 9 -31.35 -26.00 20.44
CA ILE A 9 -31.32 -25.12 19.25
C ILE A 9 -31.02 -23.67 19.66
N LEU A 10 -31.64 -23.17 20.73
CA LEU A 10 -31.40 -21.79 21.20
C LEU A 10 -29.97 -21.58 21.75
N CYS A 11 -29.41 -22.55 22.46
CA CYS A 11 -28.03 -22.47 22.94
C CYS A 11 -26.99 -22.56 21.80
N GLY A 12 -27.26 -23.34 20.75
CA GLY A 12 -26.41 -23.40 19.55
C GLY A 12 -26.39 -22.08 18.77
N TYR A 13 -27.53 -21.38 18.69
CA TYR A 13 -27.63 -20.08 18.00
C TYR A 13 -27.05 -18.90 18.79
N GLY A 14 -27.07 -18.97 20.13
CA GLY A 14 -26.49 -17.92 20.98
C GLY A 14 -24.98 -17.76 20.80
N TRP A 15 -24.26 -18.87 20.55
CA TRP A 15 -22.80 -18.83 20.34
C TRP A 15 -22.42 -18.04 19.08
N TRP A 16 -23.26 -18.04 18.03
CA TRP A 16 -22.97 -17.32 16.79
C TRP A 16 -22.98 -15.80 16.97
N PHE A 17 -23.78 -15.28 17.91
CA PHE A 17 -23.81 -13.85 18.25
C PHE A 17 -22.63 -13.40 19.13
N PHE A 18 -22.07 -14.31 19.94
CA PHE A 18 -20.93 -14.01 20.82
C PHE A 18 -19.58 -14.41 20.24
N ALA A 19 -19.54 -15.04 19.07
CA ALA A 19 -18.30 -15.20 18.33
C ALA A 19 -17.78 -13.79 18.02
N PRO A 20 -16.64 -13.36 18.59
CA PRO A 20 -16.08 -12.07 18.25
C PRO A 20 -15.74 -12.13 16.77
N HIS A 21 -16.55 -11.46 15.94
CA HIS A 21 -16.12 -11.04 14.63
C HIS A 21 -14.91 -10.15 14.88
N ARG A 22 -13.72 -10.75 14.88
CA ARG A 22 -12.48 -9.98 14.75
C ARG A 22 -12.64 -9.26 13.42
N MET A 23 -13.08 -8.00 13.49
CA MET A 23 -12.93 -7.07 12.39
C MET A 23 -11.43 -6.98 12.20
N VAL A 24 -10.91 -7.80 11.30
CA VAL A 24 -9.52 -7.71 10.86
C VAL A 24 -9.48 -6.36 10.16
N ALA A 25 -8.90 -5.36 10.84
CA ALA A 25 -8.66 -4.07 10.24
C ALA A 25 -7.93 -4.31 8.91
N PRO A 26 -8.35 -3.67 7.81
CA PRO A 26 -7.70 -3.86 6.53
C PRO A 26 -6.22 -3.55 6.68
N GLU A 27 -5.37 -4.46 6.19
CA GLU A 27 -3.92 -4.35 6.28
C GLU A 27 -3.40 -3.04 5.64
N LEU A 28 -4.17 -2.47 4.72
CA LEU A 28 -3.86 -1.26 3.99
C LEU A 28 -5.14 -0.51 3.60
N GLU A 29 -5.18 0.78 3.89
CA GLU A 29 -6.19 1.72 3.38
C GLU A 29 -5.52 2.67 2.38
N VAL A 30 -5.92 2.57 1.12
CA VAL A 30 -5.40 3.40 0.03
C VAL A 30 -6.50 4.19 -0.65
N GLU A 31 -6.13 5.37 -1.11
CA GLU A 31 -6.90 6.16 -2.05
C GLU A 31 -6.13 6.19 -3.36
N THR A 32 -6.81 5.81 -4.45
CA THR A 32 -6.20 5.80 -5.78
C THR A 32 -6.75 6.97 -6.58
N SER A 33 -5.85 7.68 -7.25
CA SER A 33 -6.19 8.72 -8.21
C SER A 33 -5.44 8.45 -9.50
N ARG A 34 -6.11 8.65 -10.63
CA ARG A 34 -5.43 8.65 -11.92
C ARG A 34 -4.84 10.04 -12.10
N MET A 35 -3.52 10.14 -12.06
CA MET A 35 -2.81 11.38 -12.35
C MET A 35 -1.72 11.07 -13.36
N ALA A 36 -1.54 11.97 -14.33
CA ALA A 36 -0.36 11.93 -15.16
C ALA A 36 0.85 12.28 -14.29
N VAL A 37 1.54 11.27 -13.78
CA VAL A 37 2.90 11.44 -13.29
C VAL A 37 3.75 11.60 -14.55
N VAL A 38 4.76 12.49 -14.51
CA VAL A 38 5.65 12.67 -15.66
C VAL A 38 6.29 11.30 -15.92
N PRO A 39 5.99 10.65 -17.06
CA PRO A 39 6.50 9.31 -17.29
C PRO A 39 8.02 9.38 -17.30
N PRO A 40 8.71 8.34 -16.79
CA PRO A 40 10.14 8.20 -17.04
C PRO A 40 10.37 8.31 -18.55
N GLY A 41 11.34 9.13 -18.97
CA GLY A 41 11.72 9.49 -20.34
C GLY A 41 12.17 8.30 -21.19
N GLY A 42 11.24 7.39 -21.50
CA GLY A 42 11.44 6.18 -22.28
C GLY A 42 11.75 4.92 -21.45
N GLU A 43 11.86 3.79 -22.14
CA GLU A 43 12.04 2.45 -21.56
C GLU A 43 13.29 2.35 -20.66
N ALA A 44 14.36 3.07 -21.01
CA ALA A 44 15.59 3.10 -20.23
C ALA A 44 15.42 3.77 -18.85
N GLU A 45 14.53 4.75 -18.73
CA GLU A 45 14.22 5.38 -17.45
C GLU A 45 13.22 4.53 -16.64
N PHE A 46 12.31 3.83 -17.31
CA PHE A 46 11.41 2.87 -16.67
C PHE A 46 12.19 1.74 -15.97
N GLU A 47 13.20 1.15 -16.63
CA GLU A 47 13.99 0.06 -16.03
C GLU A 47 14.85 0.51 -14.84
N ARG A 48 15.13 1.82 -14.73
CA ARG A 48 15.82 2.43 -13.58
C ARG A 48 14.90 2.66 -12.38
N LEU A 49 13.58 2.55 -12.56
CA LEU A 49 12.67 2.68 -11.44
C LEU A 49 12.89 1.56 -10.42
N PRO A 50 12.77 1.87 -9.11
CA PRO A 50 12.79 0.88 -8.06
C PRO A 50 11.79 -0.24 -8.32
N LEU A 51 12.29 -1.47 -8.33
CA LEU A 51 11.49 -2.69 -8.45
C LEU A 51 11.36 -3.35 -7.09
N PHE A 52 10.13 -3.60 -6.64
CA PHE A 52 9.92 -4.37 -5.42
C PHE A 52 10.26 -5.86 -5.64
N VAL A 53 11.02 -6.46 -4.72
CA VAL A 53 11.39 -7.88 -4.74
C VAL A 53 10.59 -8.64 -3.66
N PRO A 54 9.47 -9.32 -4.01
CA PRO A 54 8.53 -9.84 -3.02
C PRO A 54 9.11 -10.94 -2.14
N ALA A 55 10.12 -11.66 -2.66
CA ALA A 55 10.78 -12.77 -1.96
C ALA A 55 11.59 -12.30 -0.75
N THR A 56 12.15 -11.08 -0.77
CA THR A 56 12.96 -10.55 0.34
C THR A 56 12.34 -9.33 1.01
N GLY A 57 11.35 -8.69 0.38
CA GLY A 57 10.80 -7.42 0.84
C GLY A 57 11.72 -6.23 0.58
N ASP A 58 12.80 -6.43 -0.18
CA ASP A 58 13.73 -5.37 -0.56
C ASP A 58 13.33 -4.72 -1.90
N TRP A 59 14.03 -3.64 -2.23
CA TRP A 59 13.95 -2.96 -3.50
C TRP A 59 15.18 -3.24 -4.33
N LEU A 60 15.00 -3.37 -5.64
CA LEU A 60 16.07 -3.41 -6.62
C LEU A 60 16.13 -2.05 -7.32
N VAL A 61 17.27 -1.36 -7.20
CA VAL A 61 17.53 -0.05 -7.79
C VAL A 61 18.88 -0.11 -8.50
N ASP A 62 18.93 0.21 -9.79
CA ASP A 62 20.15 0.14 -10.60
C ASP A 62 20.90 -1.21 -10.47
N GLY A 63 20.15 -2.31 -10.39
CA GLY A 63 20.69 -3.67 -10.20
C GLY A 63 21.19 -3.99 -8.78
N LYS A 64 21.08 -3.06 -7.82
CA LYS A 64 21.48 -3.25 -6.42
C LYS A 64 20.27 -3.42 -5.52
N ARG A 65 20.37 -4.33 -4.55
CA ARG A 65 19.34 -4.48 -3.52
C ARG A 65 19.51 -3.43 -2.43
N VAL A 66 18.43 -2.75 -2.09
CA VAL A 66 18.36 -1.75 -1.02
C VAL A 66 17.12 -2.00 -0.17
N ARG A 67 17.22 -1.77 1.14
CA ARG A 67 16.08 -1.96 2.05
C ARG A 67 15.03 -0.87 1.96
N SER A 68 15.45 0.34 1.58
CA SER A 68 14.58 1.50 1.54
C SER A 68 14.84 2.34 0.31
N ILE A 69 13.75 2.93 -0.21
CA ILE A 69 13.76 3.87 -1.34
C ILE A 69 13.13 5.23 -0.97
N ALA A 70 12.96 5.51 0.32
CA ALA A 70 12.36 6.77 0.78
C ALA A 70 13.10 8.04 0.31
N SER A 71 14.39 7.94 0.00
CA SER A 71 15.19 9.04 -0.56
C SER A 71 15.02 9.21 -2.07
N ARG A 72 14.36 8.28 -2.77
CA ARG A 72 14.17 8.29 -4.23
C ARG A 72 12.86 8.97 -4.65
N THR A 73 12.53 10.07 -3.97
CA THR A 73 11.30 10.81 -4.21
C THR A 73 11.47 11.79 -5.36
N VAL A 74 10.48 11.87 -6.25
CA VAL A 74 10.35 12.90 -7.27
C VAL A 74 9.33 13.95 -6.82
N GLY A 75 9.54 15.19 -7.24
CA GLY A 75 8.58 16.27 -7.02
C GLY A 75 7.40 16.13 -7.98
N LEU A 76 6.19 16.42 -7.49
CA LEU A 76 5.01 16.60 -8.33
C LEU A 76 5.19 17.83 -9.22
N ASP A 77 4.93 17.70 -10.53
CA ASP A 77 4.83 18.86 -11.42
C ASP A 77 3.73 19.80 -10.88
N HIS A 78 4.09 21.06 -10.62
CA HIS A 78 3.35 22.03 -9.80
C HIS A 78 2.02 22.52 -10.43
N ARG A 79 1.48 21.82 -11.44
CA ARG A 79 0.29 22.26 -12.18
C ARG A 79 -1.05 21.87 -11.55
N GLN A 80 -1.06 21.12 -10.44
CA GLN A 80 -2.32 20.78 -9.79
C GLN A 80 -2.12 20.65 -8.27
N PRO A 81 -2.76 21.51 -7.45
CA PRO A 81 -2.77 21.31 -6.02
C PRO A 81 -3.86 20.28 -5.66
N PRO A 82 -3.55 19.16 -4.98
CA PRO A 82 -4.54 18.57 -4.11
C PRO A 82 -4.70 19.52 -2.93
N ASP A 83 -5.93 19.96 -2.67
CA ASP A 83 -6.34 20.97 -1.67
C ASP A 83 -5.94 20.61 -0.21
N ASP A 84 -5.26 19.48 0.02
CA ASP A 84 -4.78 18.99 1.34
C ASP A 84 -3.33 18.41 1.29
N SER A 85 -2.52 18.80 0.31
CA SER A 85 -1.24 18.13 -0.04
C SER A 85 -0.04 18.48 0.87
N VAL A 86 -0.02 17.91 2.07
CA VAL A 86 1.20 17.78 2.90
C VAL A 86 2.18 16.73 2.30
N PHE A 87 1.73 15.92 1.33
CA PHE A 87 2.55 14.90 0.67
C PHE A 87 3.13 15.46 -0.63
N GLN A 88 4.34 16.04 -0.56
CA GLN A 88 5.05 16.63 -1.71
C GLN A 88 6.06 15.67 -2.36
N LYS A 89 6.23 14.48 -1.79
CA LYS A 89 7.26 13.50 -2.15
C LYS A 89 6.60 12.23 -2.66
N ILE A 90 6.65 12.02 -3.97
CA ILE A 90 6.17 10.80 -4.61
C ILE A 90 7.35 9.87 -4.87
N VAL A 91 7.21 8.58 -4.62
CA VAL A 91 8.17 7.60 -5.11
C VAL A 91 7.59 6.85 -6.30
N PRO A 92 8.14 7.03 -7.52
CA PRO A 92 7.76 6.21 -8.66
C PRO A 92 8.38 4.83 -8.49
N ILE A 93 7.57 3.79 -8.62
CA ILE A 93 8.01 2.40 -8.54
C ILE A 93 7.43 1.61 -9.70
N ARG A 94 8.09 0.49 -9.99
CA ARG A 94 7.54 -0.57 -10.82
C ARG A 94 7.30 -1.83 -10.00
N LEU A 95 6.26 -2.56 -10.36
CA LEU A 95 5.98 -3.88 -9.79
C LEU A 95 6.50 -4.98 -10.73
N PRO A 96 6.93 -6.14 -10.20
CA PRO A 96 7.35 -7.25 -11.04
C PRO A 96 6.16 -7.79 -11.83
N ALA A 97 6.30 -7.99 -13.14
CA ALA A 97 5.27 -8.64 -13.95
C ALA A 97 5.44 -10.18 -13.89
N PRO A 98 4.39 -10.96 -13.57
CA PRO A 98 3.05 -10.54 -13.17
C PRO A 98 3.00 -10.13 -11.68
N ALA A 99 2.38 -8.98 -11.39
CA ALA A 99 2.18 -8.50 -10.03
C ALA A 99 0.77 -8.89 -9.55
N ASP A 100 0.68 -9.68 -8.49
CA ASP A 100 -0.59 -9.96 -7.83
C ASP A 100 -0.93 -8.88 -6.79
N ARG A 101 -2.19 -8.86 -6.36
CA ARG A 101 -2.69 -7.91 -5.33
C ARG A 101 -1.87 -7.99 -4.04
N ALA A 102 -1.42 -9.19 -3.66
CA ALA A 102 -0.62 -9.40 -2.46
C ALA A 102 0.77 -8.75 -2.58
N THR A 103 1.42 -8.86 -3.74
CA THR A 103 2.70 -8.20 -4.02
C THR A 103 2.57 -6.69 -3.95
N MET A 104 1.52 -6.13 -4.55
CA MET A 104 1.24 -4.70 -4.48
C MET A 104 1.02 -4.23 -3.03
N GLN A 105 0.24 -4.98 -2.24
CA GLN A 105 0.01 -4.66 -0.82
C GLN A 105 1.32 -4.67 -0.01
N ARG A 106 2.17 -5.68 -0.19
CA ARG A 106 3.47 -5.75 0.50
C ARG A 106 4.39 -4.60 0.11
N ALA A 107 4.42 -4.23 -1.17
CA ALA A 107 5.21 -3.09 -1.65
C ALA A 107 4.74 -1.78 -0.97
N LEU A 108 3.43 -1.55 -0.91
CA LEU A 108 2.85 -0.36 -0.29
C LEU A 108 3.06 -0.33 1.23
N VAL A 109 2.94 -1.46 1.92
CA VAL A 109 3.25 -1.55 3.36
C VAL A 109 4.73 -1.29 3.63
N ALA A 110 5.63 -1.81 2.80
CA ALA A 110 7.07 -1.53 2.91
C ALA A 110 7.36 -0.03 2.75
N LEU A 111 6.73 0.63 1.77
CA LEU A 111 6.84 2.08 1.58
C LEU A 111 6.31 2.88 2.75
N ALA A 112 5.13 2.54 3.26
CA ALA A 112 4.54 3.22 4.41
C ALA A 112 5.39 3.06 5.68
N THR A 113 6.01 1.89 5.86
CA THR A 113 6.92 1.61 6.97
C THR A 113 8.17 2.49 6.90
N ASP A 114 8.63 2.78 5.68
CA ASP A 114 9.74 3.68 5.37
C ASP A 114 9.36 5.17 5.38
N GLY A 115 8.10 5.50 5.68
CA GLY A 115 7.61 6.89 5.72
C GLY A 115 7.23 7.46 4.36
N VAL A 116 7.08 6.64 3.33
CA VAL A 116 6.57 7.04 2.02
C VAL A 116 5.05 6.81 1.99
N CYS A 117 4.30 7.90 1.94
CA CYS A 117 2.83 7.84 1.96
C CYS A 117 2.18 8.05 0.59
N GLN A 118 2.95 8.45 -0.41
CA GLN A 118 2.44 8.70 -1.75
C GLN A 118 3.35 8.04 -2.77
N VAL A 119 2.75 7.23 -3.62
CA VAL A 119 3.46 6.29 -4.51
C VAL A 119 2.87 6.41 -5.90
N ALA A 120 3.73 6.50 -6.91
CA ALA A 120 3.31 6.40 -8.30
C ALA A 120 3.63 4.99 -8.80
N LEU A 121 2.61 4.21 -9.10
CA LEU A 121 2.75 2.92 -9.77
C LEU A 121 2.85 3.20 -11.27
N VAL A 122 4.03 2.95 -11.84
CA VAL A 122 4.30 3.11 -13.27
C VAL A 122 4.21 1.74 -13.93
N GLU A 123 3.36 1.62 -14.94
CA GLU A 123 3.20 0.40 -15.75
C GLU A 123 3.89 0.54 -17.11
N LYS A 124 4.37 -0.57 -17.67
CA LYS A 124 5.10 -0.58 -18.96
C LYS A 124 4.17 -0.36 -20.16
N VAL A 125 2.87 -0.66 -20.04
CA VAL A 125 1.92 -0.66 -21.15
C VAL A 125 0.55 -0.16 -20.67
N GLY A 126 0.10 0.99 -21.17
CA GLY A 126 -1.24 1.52 -20.90
C GLY A 126 -1.20 2.89 -20.21
N SER A 127 -1.86 3.86 -20.83
CA SER A 127 -1.90 5.26 -20.38
C SER A 127 -2.53 5.39 -19.00
N ASP A 128 -1.82 6.08 -18.11
CA ASP A 128 -2.19 6.63 -16.81
C ASP A 128 -1.36 5.99 -15.70
N ASP A 129 -0.37 6.75 -15.20
CA ASP A 129 0.32 6.39 -13.96
C ASP A 129 -0.69 6.38 -12.81
N LEU A 130 -0.67 5.31 -12.00
CA LEU A 130 -1.60 5.17 -10.90
C LEU A 130 -0.98 5.77 -9.65
N LEU A 131 -1.52 6.92 -9.23
CA LEU A 131 -1.14 7.53 -7.97
C LEU A 131 -1.88 6.84 -6.82
N VAL A 132 -1.12 6.30 -5.89
CA VAL A 132 -1.62 5.64 -4.69
C VAL A 132 -1.22 6.46 -3.47
N LEU A 133 -2.23 6.96 -2.76
CA LEU A 133 -2.07 7.61 -1.47
C LEU A 133 -2.38 6.60 -0.36
N ILE A 134 -1.39 6.32 0.47
CA ILE A 134 -1.51 5.40 1.61
C ILE A 134 -2.03 6.21 2.80
N ARG A 135 -3.29 6.00 3.17
CA ARG A 135 -3.92 6.67 4.31
C ARG A 135 -3.53 6.01 5.62
N ARG A 136 -3.65 4.67 5.68
CA ARG A 136 -3.30 3.86 6.84
C ARG A 136 -2.65 2.55 6.41
N PHE A 137 -1.79 2.02 7.26
CA PHE A 137 -1.20 0.70 7.10
C PHE A 137 -1.12 -0.01 8.45
N THR A 138 -1.19 -1.33 8.41
CA THR A 138 -0.92 -2.16 9.59
C THR A 138 0.57 -2.44 9.66
N ASP A 139 1.21 -2.03 10.76
CA ASP A 139 2.64 -2.27 10.95
C ASP A 139 2.94 -3.74 11.33
N ALA A 140 4.22 -4.09 11.44
CA ALA A 140 4.63 -5.45 11.83
C ALA A 140 4.13 -5.89 13.22
N SER A 141 3.66 -4.95 14.07
CA SER A 141 3.05 -5.25 15.37
C SER A 141 1.54 -5.52 15.28
N GLY A 142 0.96 -5.45 14.07
CA GLY A 142 -0.47 -5.63 13.85
C GLY A 142 -1.29 -4.39 14.18
N VAL A 143 -0.65 -3.23 14.39
CA VAL A 143 -1.33 -1.98 14.73
C VAL A 143 -1.54 -1.13 13.48
N SER A 144 -2.81 -0.78 13.21
CA SER A 144 -3.15 0.16 12.13
C SER A 144 -2.73 1.58 12.50
N ARG A 145 -1.81 2.17 11.74
CA ARG A 145 -1.32 3.53 11.91
C ARG A 145 -1.59 4.37 10.67
N PRO A 146 -1.92 5.66 10.81
CA PRO A 146 -2.00 6.54 9.67
C PRO A 146 -0.58 6.79 9.13
N CYS A 147 -0.40 6.78 7.82
CA CYS A 147 0.93 6.86 7.22
C CYS A 147 1.65 8.17 7.61
N ARG A 148 0.91 9.28 7.73
CA ARG A 148 1.42 10.58 8.16
C ARG A 148 2.20 10.57 9.48
N ASP A 149 1.89 9.64 10.40
CA ASP A 149 2.58 9.57 11.68
C ASP A 149 4.06 9.14 11.52
N ARG A 150 4.40 8.50 10.39
CA ARG A 150 5.78 8.16 10.04
C ARG A 150 6.58 9.33 9.46
N LEU A 151 5.92 10.31 8.84
CA LEU A 151 6.60 11.50 8.30
C LEU A 151 7.18 12.39 9.39
N ASN A 152 6.60 12.36 10.60
CA ASN A 152 6.98 13.20 11.72
C ASN A 152 8.05 12.57 12.63
N LYS A 153 8.61 11.42 12.25
CA LYS A 153 9.66 10.77 13.04
C LYS A 153 11.04 11.29 12.59
N PRO A 154 11.79 12.00 13.46
CA PRO A 154 13.12 12.51 13.15
C PRO A 154 14.15 11.38 12.96
#